data_AF-A0A2A6F7C2-F1
#
_entry.id   AF-A0A2A6F7C2-F1
#
_cell.length_a   1.000
_cell.length_b   1.000
_cell.length_c   1.000
_cell.angle_alpha   90.00
_cell.angle_beta   90.00
_cell.angle_gamma   90.00
#
_symmetry.space_group_name_H-M   'P 1'
#
loop_
_entity.id
_entity.type
_entity.pdbx_description
1 polymer ?
#
loop_
_entity_poly.entity_id
_entity_poly.type
_entity_poly.pdbx_seq_one_letter_code
_entity_poly.pdbx_strand_id
1 'polypeptide(L)' 'VEGEPGLYVCGLHFQHSTSSTMIHGAARDAGYVADKIGERMRAAAR' A
#
# COMPACT_ATOMS: atom_id res chain seq x y z
N VAL A 1 3.79 0.01 -8.04
CA VAL A 1 4.64 1.08 -8.60
C VAL A 1 4.57 0.98 -10.10
N GLU A 2 4.43 2.10 -10.82
CA GLU A 2 4.42 2.06 -12.28
C GLU A 2 5.75 1.48 -12.79
N GLY A 3 5.69 0.50 -13.70
CA GLY A 3 6.88 -0.17 -14.24
C GLY A 3 7.47 -1.31 -13.40
N GLU A 4 7.07 -1.49 -12.13
CA GLU A 4 7.58 -2.56 -11.26
C GLU A 4 6.44 -3.39 -10.64
N PRO A 5 6.00 -4.48 -11.30
CA PRO A 5 4.88 -5.28 -10.84
C PRO A 5 5.17 -6.04 -9.55
N GLY A 6 4.50 -5.66 -8.46
CA GLY A 6 4.64 -6.31 -7.15
C GLY A 6 5.44 -5.50 -6.14
N LEU A 7 6.00 -4.37 -6.59
CA LEU A 7 6.52 -3.36 -5.70
C LEU A 7 5.39 -2.45 -5.18
N TYR A 8 5.34 -2.36 -3.85
CA TYR A 8 4.47 -1.46 -3.10
C TYR A 8 5.34 -0.57 -2.22
N VAL A 9 4.91 0.67 -2.00
CA VAL A 9 5.61 1.63 -1.13
C VAL A 9 4.70 1.94 0.05
N CYS A 10 5.28 2.35 1.18
CA CYS A 10 4.55 2.90 2.33
C CYS A 10 5.24 4.17 2.81
N GLY A 11 4.47 5.09 3.38
CA GLY A 11 4.94 6.27 4.05
C GLY A 11 5.28 7.43 3.12
N LEU A 12 4.88 7.43 1.85
CA LEU A 12 5.09 8.58 0.97
C LEU A 12 4.12 9.72 1.29
N HIS A 13 4.54 10.96 1.01
CA HIS A 13 3.66 12.14 1.14
C HIS A 13 2.43 11.95 0.27
N PHE A 14 1.24 12.00 0.89
CA PHE A 14 -0.06 11.84 0.22
C PHE A 14 -0.27 10.50 -0.50
N GLN A 15 0.41 9.43 -0.07
CA GLN A 15 0.31 8.12 -0.72
C GLN A 15 -1.11 7.54 -0.74
N HIS A 16 -1.70 7.40 0.45
CA HIS A 16 -3.09 6.98 0.64
C HIS A 16 -3.86 7.96 1.53
N SER A 17 -3.15 8.69 2.40
CA SER A 17 -3.70 9.69 3.31
C SER A 17 -2.75 10.86 3.51
N THR A 18 -3.28 12.03 3.91
CA THR A 18 -2.49 13.21 4.29
C THR A 18 -1.53 12.92 5.46
N SER A 19 -1.82 11.94 6.30
CA SER A 19 -0.97 11.53 7.42
C SER A 19 0.01 10.39 7.09
N SER A 20 0.15 9.96 5.83
CA SER A 20 0.91 8.74 5.48
C SER A 20 2.38 8.82 5.90
N THR A 21 2.99 10.01 5.89
CA THR A 21 4.38 10.24 6.33
C THR A 21 4.53 10.42 7.82
N MET A 22 3.43 10.52 8.55
CA MET A 22 3.43 10.75 9.99
C MET A 22 3.37 9.40 10.70
N ILE A 23 4.12 9.24 11.80
CA ILE A 23 4.22 7.98 12.55
C ILE A 23 2.82 7.43 12.93
N HIS A 24 1.90 8.31 13.34
CA HIS A 24 0.52 7.92 13.68
C HIS A 24 -0.33 7.50 12.47
N GLY A 25 0.06 7.83 11.24
CA GLY A 25 -0.61 7.44 10.01
C GLY A 25 0.06 6.28 9.27
N ALA A 26 1.27 5.87 9.68
CA ALA A 26 2.03 4.80 9.03
C ALA A 26 1.29 3.46 9.01
N ALA A 27 0.63 3.09 10.11
CA ALA A 27 -0.14 1.84 10.19
C ALA A 27 -1.32 1.80 9.20
N ARG A 28 -1.94 2.96 8.91
CA ARG A 28 -3.05 3.05 7.94
C ARG A 28 -2.58 2.80 6.52
N ASP A 29 -1.42 3.35 6.15
CA ASP A 29 -0.86 3.18 4.81
C ASP A 29 -0.34 1.75 4.60
N ALA A 30 0.25 1.15 5.64
CA ALA A 30 0.59 -0.27 5.64
C ALA A 30 -0.65 -1.17 5.45
N GLY A 31 -1.76 -0.85 6.11
CA GLY A 31 -3.03 -1.55 5.92
C GLY A 31 -3.55 -1.47 4.49
N TYR A 32 -3.54 -0.27 3.89
CA TYR A 32 -3.93 -0.09 2.50
C TYR A 32 -3.09 -0.93 1.53
N VAL A 33 -1.76 -0.96 1.72
CA VAL A 33 -0.87 -1.80 0.90
C VAL A 33 -1.15 -3.29 1.10
N ALA A 34 -1.35 -3.74 2.34
CA ALA A 34 -1.66 -5.13 2.64
C ALA A 34 -2.96 -5.58 1.94
N ASP A 35 -3.99 -4.74 1.93
CA ASP A 35 -5.25 -5.02 1.24
C ASP A 35 -5.03 -5.18 -0.28
N LYS A 36 -4.22 -4.32 -0.90
CA LYS A 36 -3.87 -4.40 -2.32
C LYS A 36 -3.07 -5.64 -2.68
N ILE A 37 -2.17 -6.08 -1.80
CA ILE A 37 -1.47 -7.36 -1.94
C ILE A 37 -2.48 -8.52 -1.88
N GLY A 38 -3.38 -8.51 -0.91
CA GLY A 38 -4.40 -9.54 -0.75
C GLY A 38 -5.34 -9.64 -1.95
N GLU A 39 -5.79 -8.52 -2.52
CA GLU A 39 -6.57 -8.47 -3.76
C GLU A 39 -5.83 -9.14 -4.92
N ARG A 40 -4.55 -8.82 -5.11
CA ARG A 40 -3.71 -9.43 -6.15
C ARG A 40 -3.56 -10.94 -5.94
N MET A 41 -3.28 -11.37 -4.72
CA MET A 41 -3.12 -12.80 -4.40
C MET A 41 -4.40 -13.59 -4.68
N ARG A 42 -5.57 -13.04 -4.33
CA ARG A 42 -6.87 -13.66 -4.65
C ARG A 42 -7.14 -13.72 -6.15
N ALA A 43 -6.75 -12.68 -6.90
CA ALA A 43 -6.89 -12.67 -8.36
C ALA A 43 -5.98 -13.69 -9.03
N ALA A 44 -4.76 -13.90 -8.52
CA ALA A 44 -3.81 -14.89 -9.04
C ALA A 44 -4.16 -16.34 -8.67
N ALA A 45 -4.96 -16.55 -7.63
CA ALA A 45 -5.43 -17.87 -7.19
C ALA A 45 -6.71 -18.35 -7.91
N ARG A 46 -7.30 -17.51 -8.76
CA ARG A 46 -8.43 -17.87 -9.64
C ARG A 46 -7.90 -18.25 -11.02
#